data_AF-A0A847H9D4-F1
#
_entry.id   AF-A0A847H9D4-F1
#
_cell.length_a   1.000
_cell.length_b   1.000
_cell.length_c   1.000
_cell.angle_alpha   90.00
_cell.angle_beta   90.00
_cell.angle_gamma   90.00
#
_symmetry.space_group_name_H-M   'P 1'
#
loop_
_entity.id
_entity.type
_entity.pdbx_description
1 polymer ?
#
loop_
_entity_poly.entity_id
_entity_poly.type
_entity_poly.pdbx_seq_one_letter_code
_entity_poly.pdbx_strand_id
1 'polypeptide(L)'
;ADNMKKYGGFIPGIRPGRPTAEYLGFVMNRLLFVGAAYLGIIAVLPNIALDLGVGNTSAGMTAFGGTAILIMVSVALTTVKQIESQLLQSNYEGLLK
;
A
#
# COMPACT_ATOMS: atom_id res chain seq x y z
N ALA A 1 -4.49 2.57 -20.20
CA ALA A 1 -4.64 1.75 -21.43
C ALA A 1 -3.75 2.24 -22.58
N ASP A 2 -3.66 3.56 -22.84
CA ASP A 2 -2.78 4.09 -23.89
C ASP A 2 -1.29 3.85 -23.65
N ASN A 3 -0.81 3.94 -22.40
CA ASN A 3 0.58 3.59 -22.08
C ASN A 3 0.87 2.11 -22.40
N MET A 4 0.00 1.16 -22.00
CA MET A 4 0.21 -0.25 -22.35
C MET A 4 0.27 -0.47 -23.87
N LYS A 5 -0.62 0.18 -24.64
CA LYS A 5 -0.60 0.13 -26.10
C LYS A 5 0.68 0.75 -26.70
N LYS A 6 1.19 1.85 -26.12
CA LYS A 6 2.40 2.56 -26.57
C LYS A 6 3.71 1.84 -26.22
N TYR A 7 3.72 1.10 -25.11
CA TYR A 7 4.87 0.31 -24.63
C TYR A 7 4.77 -1.19 -25.00
N GLY A 8 3.87 -1.56 -25.92
CA GLY A 8 3.73 -2.94 -26.43
C GLY A 8 3.15 -3.96 -25.44
N GLY A 9 2.64 -3.52 -24.29
CA GLY A 9 2.00 -4.38 -23.30
C GLY A 9 0.54 -4.69 -23.63
N PHE A 10 0.13 -5.95 -23.45
CA PHE A 10 -1.27 -6.36 -23.58
C PHE A 10 -1.66 -7.32 -22.45
N ILE A 11 -2.94 -7.31 -22.08
CA ILE A 11 -3.49 -8.27 -21.12
C ILE A 11 -3.90 -9.52 -21.91
N PRO A 12 -3.41 -10.73 -21.56
CA PRO A 12 -3.80 -11.97 -22.25
C PRO A 12 -5.33 -12.11 -22.29
N GLY A 13 -5.88 -12.39 -23.47
CA GLY A 13 -7.32 -12.58 -23.67
C GLY A 13 -8.13 -11.31 -23.97
N ILE A 14 -7.53 -10.10 -23.92
CA ILE A 14 -8.24 -8.84 -24.19
C ILE A 14 -7.51 -8.03 -25.26
N ARG A 15 -8.23 -7.58 -26.30
CA ARG A 15 -7.63 -6.78 -27.38
C ARG A 15 -7.05 -5.46 -26.82
N PRO A 16 -5.84 -5.03 -27.24
CA PRO A 16 -5.24 -3.80 -26.72
C PRO A 16 -6.07 -2.55 -27.07
N GLY A 17 -6.35 -1.69 -26.09
CA GLY A 17 -7.02 -0.40 -26.29
C GLY A 17 -8.20 -0.18 -25.34
N ARG A 18 -9.35 0.25 -25.90
CA ARG A 18 -10.60 0.49 -25.15
C ARG A 18 -11.04 -0.69 -24.26
N PRO A 19 -11.07 -1.95 -24.73
CA PRO A 19 -11.51 -3.05 -23.88
C PRO A 19 -10.52 -3.39 -22.76
N THR A 20 -9.21 -3.11 -22.93
CA THR A 20 -8.24 -3.18 -21.81
C THR A 20 -8.53 -2.11 -20.75
N ALA A 21 -8.94 -0.91 -21.17
CA ALA A 21 -9.26 0.19 -20.26
C ALA A 21 -10.49 -0.12 -19.39
N GLU A 22 -11.55 -0.63 -20.01
CA GLU A 22 -12.77 -1.05 -19.30
C GLU A 22 -12.50 -2.18 -18.31
N TYR A 23 -11.72 -3.19 -18.73
CA TYR A 23 -11.36 -4.29 -17.84
C TYR A 23 -10.53 -3.81 -16.63
N LEU A 24 -9.50 -2.99 -16.87
CA LEU A 24 -8.71 -2.39 -15.79
C LEU A 24 -9.57 -1.49 -14.89
N GLY A 25 -10.50 -0.73 -15.46
CA GLY A 25 -11.45 0.10 -14.73
C GLY A 25 -12.33 -0.74 -13.79
N PHE A 26 -12.88 -1.85 -14.28
CA PHE A 26 -13.69 -2.77 -13.49
C PHE A 26 -12.89 -3.37 -12.31
N VAL A 27 -11.68 -3.85 -12.57
CA VAL A 27 -10.82 -4.45 -11.54
C VAL A 27 -10.36 -3.40 -10.52
N MET A 28 -9.91 -2.23 -10.98
CA MET A 28 -9.53 -1.12 -10.10
C MET A 28 -10.69 -0.70 -9.21
N ASN A 29 -11.90 -0.55 -9.73
CA ASN A 29 -13.03 -0.10 -8.93
C ASN A 29 -13.34 -1.05 -7.77
N ARG A 30 -13.24 -2.37 -8.01
CA ARG A 30 -13.45 -3.37 -6.96
C ARG A 30 -12.32 -3.35 -5.91
N LEU A 31 -11.07 -3.18 -6.34
CA LEU A 31 -9.93 -3.02 -5.41
C LEU A 31 -10.03 -1.73 -4.60
N LEU A 32 -10.38 -0.61 -5.25
CA LEU A 32 -10.53 0.69 -4.63
C LEU A 32 -11.67 0.69 -3.61
N PHE A 33 -12.79 0.00 -3.89
CA PHE A 33 -13.89 -0.11 -2.94
C PHE A 33 -13.45 -0.74 -1.60
N VAL A 34 -12.68 -1.83 -1.67
CA VAL A 34 -12.14 -2.49 -0.47
C VAL A 34 -11.07 -1.63 0.21
N GLY A 35 -10.17 -1.02 -0.58
CA GLY A 35 -9.11 -0.16 -0.06
C GLY A 35 -9.65 1.11 0.63
N ALA A 36 -10.67 1.74 0.05
CA ALA A 36 -11.32 2.91 0.63
C ALA A 36 -12.05 2.59 1.93
N ALA A 37 -12.73 1.44 2.01
CA ALA A 37 -13.34 0.97 3.24
C ALA A 37 -12.28 0.73 4.35
N TYR A 38 -11.16 0.10 4.02
CA TYR A 38 -10.07 -0.14 4.96
C TYR A 38 -9.43 1.16 5.48
N LEU A 39 -9.10 2.10 4.57
CA LEU A 39 -8.56 3.40 4.95
C LEU A 39 -9.55 4.24 5.77
N GLY A 40 -10.84 4.18 5.43
CA GLY A 40 -11.89 4.84 6.19
C GLY A 40 -11.97 4.36 7.64
N ILE A 41 -11.92 3.03 7.85
CA ILE A 41 -11.94 2.44 9.20
C ILE A 41 -10.72 2.89 10.02
N ILE A 42 -9.52 2.85 9.43
CA ILE A 42 -8.28 3.26 10.10
C ILE A 42 -8.28 4.76 10.42
N ALA A 43 -8.84 5.60 9.57
CA ALA A 43 -8.91 7.04 9.80
C ALA A 43 -9.89 7.41 10.94
N VAL A 44 -10.95 6.63 11.14
CA VAL A 44 -11.96 6.87 12.18
C VAL A 44 -11.55 6.27 13.54
N LEU A 45 -10.76 5.19 13.54
CA LEU A 45 -10.20 4.56 14.74
C LEU A 45 -9.58 5.53 15.78
N PRO A 46 -8.70 6.49 15.42
CA PRO A 46 -8.13 7.41 16.39
C PRO A 46 -9.16 8.37 16.97
N ASN A 47 -10.17 8.79 16.20
CA ASN A 47 -11.23 9.67 16.70
C ASN A 47 -12.09 8.96 17.76
N ILE A 48 -12.44 7.69 17.52
CA ILE A 48 -13.21 6.87 18.47
C ILE A 48 -12.39 6.53 19.73
N ALA A 49 -11.09 6.25 19.57
CA ALA A 49 -10.21 5.94 20.70
C ALA A 49 -10.00 7.13 21.65
N LEU A 50 -10.06 8.36 21.12
CA LEU A 50 -10.02 9.59 21.91
C LEU A 50 -11.35 9.83 22.67
N ASP A 51 -12.49 9.53 22.04
CA ASP A 51 -13.83 9.74 22.62
C ASP A 51 -14.17 8.73 23.74
N LEU A 52 -13.62 7.51 23.68
CA LEU A 52 -13.81 6.44 24.67
C LEU A 52 -12.94 6.55 25.94
N GLY A 53 -12.23 7.66 26.14
CA GLY A 53 -11.55 7.95 27.42
C GLY A 53 -10.28 7.12 27.71
N VAL A 54 -9.70 6.44 26.73
CA VAL A 54 -8.41 5.72 26.88
C VAL A 54 -7.20 6.67 26.85
N GLY A 55 -7.42 7.96 26.59
CA GLY A 55 -6.41 9.01 26.69
C GLY A 55 -6.59 9.83 27.94
N ASN A 56 -5.88 9.49 29.03
CA ASN A 56 -5.67 10.43 30.12
C ASN A 56 -5.17 11.76 29.55
N THR A 57 -5.85 12.82 29.96
CA THR A 57 -5.57 14.25 29.81
C THR A 57 -4.23 14.64 30.43
N SER A 58 -3.12 14.13 29.91
CA SER A 58 -1.77 14.59 30.22
C SER A 58 -1.02 14.87 28.93
N ALA A 59 -1.24 16.10 28.44
CA ALA A 59 -0.31 16.94 27.68
C ALA A 59 1.02 16.27 27.27
N GLY A 60 1.10 15.77 26.03
CA GLY A 60 2.37 15.44 25.38
C GLY A 60 2.39 14.15 24.54
N MET A 61 1.54 13.16 24.86
CA MET A 61 1.66 11.82 24.26
C MET A 61 0.68 11.53 23.10
N THR A 62 -0.32 12.37 22.86
CA THR A 62 -1.35 12.12 21.83
C THR A 62 -0.80 12.20 20.39
N ALA A 63 0.34 12.88 20.20
CA ALA A 63 1.07 12.91 18.94
C ALA A 63 1.70 11.54 18.56
N PHE A 64 1.78 10.59 19.50
CA PHE A 64 2.38 9.26 19.31
C PHE A 64 1.38 8.11 19.12
N GLY A 65 0.07 8.37 19.15
CA GLY A 65 -0.92 7.28 19.23
C GLY A 65 -1.28 6.61 17.90
N GLY A 66 -1.72 7.38 16.90
CA GLY A 66 -2.30 6.83 15.66
C GLY A 66 -1.39 6.97 14.45
N THR A 67 -0.99 8.20 14.14
CA THR A 67 -0.14 8.53 12.99
C THR A 67 1.26 7.93 13.12
N ALA A 68 1.85 8.00 14.32
CA ALA A 68 3.17 7.43 14.58
C ALA A 68 3.20 5.90 14.40
N ILE A 69 2.13 5.17 14.80
CA ILE A 69 2.03 3.71 14.59
C ILE A 69 1.91 3.38 13.10
N LEU A 70 1.09 4.10 12.34
CA LEU A 70 0.95 3.89 10.89
C LEU A 70 2.27 4.13 10.15
N ILE A 71 2.98 5.20 10.52
CA ILE A 71 4.29 5.53 9.94
C ILE A 71 5.33 4.46 10.32
N MET A 72 5.37 4.05 11.59
CA MET A 72 6.31 3.02 12.07
C MET A 72 6.14 1.71 11.31
N VAL A 73 4.92 1.21 11.15
CA VAL A 73 4.67 -0.05 10.41
C VAL A 73 5.05 0.12 8.94
N SER A 74 4.70 1.24 8.32
CA SER A 74 5.02 1.52 6.91
C SER A 74 6.52 1.57 6.65
N VAL A 75 7.26 2.25 7.53
CA VAL A 75 8.72 2.35 7.45
C VAL A 75 9.36 0.99 7.75
N ALA A 76 8.92 0.26 8.78
CA ALA A 76 9.44 -1.06 9.11
C ALA A 76 9.33 -2.04 7.92
N LEU A 77 8.16 -2.10 7.27
CA LEU A 77 7.96 -2.93 6.07
C LEU A 77 8.84 -2.47 4.89
N THR A 78 9.04 -1.16 4.74
CA THR A 78 9.92 -0.61 3.69
C THR A 78 11.38 -1.00 3.94
N THR A 79 11.83 -0.92 5.20
CA THR A 79 13.18 -1.31 5.60
C THR A 79 13.41 -2.81 5.36
N VAL A 80 12.46 -3.67 5.69
CA VAL A 80 12.57 -5.12 5.42
C VAL A 80 12.74 -5.38 3.92
N LYS A 81 11.90 -4.79 3.08
CA LYS A 81 12.00 -4.92 1.62
C LYS A 81 13.35 -4.41 1.07
N GLN A 82 13.87 -3.33 1.64
CA GLN A 82 15.16 -2.78 1.24
C GLN A 82 16.33 -3.71 1.60
N ILE A 83 16.27 -4.37 2.76
CA ILE A 83 17.24 -5.39 3.17
C ILE A 83 17.14 -6.62 2.27
N GLU A 84 15.93 -7.11 1.99
CA GLU A 84 15.71 -8.23 1.07
C GLU A 84 16.28 -7.95 -0.32
N SER A 85 16.10 -6.74 -0.86
CA SER A 85 16.66 -6.36 -2.16
C SER A 85 18.20 -6.38 -2.17
N GLN A 86 18.86 -6.05 -1.06
CA GLN A 86 20.31 -6.13 -0.94
C GLN A 86 20.79 -7.58 -0.79
N LEU A 87 20.06 -8.40 -0.03
CA LEU A 87 20.34 -9.83 0.12
C LEU A 87 20.19 -10.58 -1.20
N LEU A 88 19.19 -10.24 -2.03
CA LEU A 88 19.05 -10.82 -3.37
C LEU A 88 20.26 -10.49 -4.24
N GLN A 89 20.76 -9.26 -4.22
CA GLN A 89 21.99 -8.87 -4.95
C GLN A 89 23.22 -9.62 -4.44
N SER A 90 23.34 -9.81 -3.12
CA SER A 90 24.45 -10.58 -2.54
C SER A 90 24.38 -12.09 -2.86
N ASN A 91 23.18 -12.67 -2.94
CA ASN A 91 23.01 -14.07 -3.36
C ASN A 91 23.35 -14.32 -4.85
N TYR A 92 23.44 -13.27 -5.68
CA TYR A 92 23.93 -13.41 -7.06
C TYR A 92 25.46 -13.61 -7.15
N GLU A 93 26.25 -13.19 -6.15
CA GLU A 93 27.71 -13.35 -6.18
C GLU A 93 28.16 -14.80 -5.89
N GLY A 94 27.35 -15.60 -5.18
CA GLY A 94 27.69 -16.97 -4.80
C GLY A 94 27.51 -18.02 -5.91
N LEU A 95 26.85 -17.68 -7.02
CA LEU A 95 26.53 -18.63 -8.11
C LEU A 95 27.52 -18.59 -9.30
N LEU A 96 28.50 -17.66 -9.31
CA LEU A 96 29.50 -17.52 -10.37
C LEU A 96 30.95 -17.68 -9.86
N LYS A 97 31.20 -18.68 -9.01
CA LYS A 97 32.55 -19.17 -8.75
C LYS A 97 32.63 -20.69 -8.83
#